data_AF-E6YTX5-F1
#
_entry.id   AF-E6YTX5-F1
#
_cell.length_a   1.000
_cell.length_b   1.000
_cell.length_c   1.000
_cell.angle_alpha   90.00
_cell.angle_beta   90.00
_cell.angle_gamma   90.00
#
_symmetry.space_group_name_H-M   'P 1'
#
loop_
_entity.id
_entity.type
_entity.pdbx_description
1 polymer ?
#
loop_
_entity_poly.entity_id
_entity_poly.type
_entity_poly.pdbx_seq_one_letter_code
_entity_poly.pdbx_strand_id
1 'polypeptide(L)'
;MSVRKKYEFVRKSVTFLYPDEQSLHKTVALFRIRALRDFGDVKAGDLGGFIEHEGNLSHEGNCWVSADSRDGYYSFEAGFVFGNAKISGDARVGNEARVFSNAQVYDCAEIFGGAYVYDQAKIYGNAKVAGALVYGQAEVYGQARVYGNAKVYDLARVYGRAKVYDHAEIFDQAKVYDKALVYGHATIRGDAEIYGNADVDDYADFRDNEKVYMCNCCNCVNTRDMAPHII
;
A
#
# COMPACT_ATOMS: atom_id res chain seq x y z
N MET A 1 -0.58 -27.53 -20.09
CA MET A 1 0.26 -28.13 -19.03
C MET A 1 -0.38 -27.75 -17.70
N SER A 2 -0.58 -28.70 -16.78
CA SER A 2 -1.10 -28.38 -15.44
C SER A 2 -0.02 -27.63 -14.66
N VAL A 3 -0.33 -26.44 -14.14
CA VAL A 3 0.58 -25.70 -13.25
C VAL A 3 0.76 -26.53 -11.97
N ARG A 4 2.01 -26.91 -11.67
CA ARG A 4 2.32 -27.66 -10.45
C ARG A 4 2.08 -26.77 -9.23
N LYS A 5 1.24 -27.24 -8.30
CA LYS A 5 0.94 -26.51 -7.04
C LYS A 5 2.23 -26.10 -6.34
N LYS A 6 2.23 -24.84 -5.88
CA LYS A 6 3.35 -24.20 -5.18
C LYS A 6 3.22 -24.33 -3.66
N TYR A 7 2.00 -24.39 -3.16
CA TYR A 7 1.69 -24.49 -1.73
C TYR A 7 0.44 -25.35 -1.51
N GLU A 8 0.22 -25.72 -0.25
CA GLU A 8 -0.99 -26.39 0.24
C GLU A 8 -1.54 -25.68 1.49
N PHE A 9 -2.76 -26.03 1.89
CA PHE A 9 -3.37 -25.57 3.14
C PHE A 9 -3.03 -26.47 4.32
N VAL A 10 -2.70 -25.86 5.46
CA VAL A 10 -2.34 -26.53 6.70
C VAL A 10 -3.30 -26.11 7.82
N ARG A 11 -4.22 -27.01 8.21
CA ARG A 11 -5.23 -26.86 9.28
C ARG A 11 -6.14 -25.60 9.13
N LYS A 12 -7.25 -25.59 9.89
CA LYS A 12 -8.37 -24.60 9.88
C LYS A 12 -8.48 -24.02 11.31
N SER A 13 -8.92 -22.81 11.64
CA SER A 13 -9.19 -21.50 10.99
C SER A 13 -9.07 -20.46 12.11
N VAL A 14 -8.75 -19.21 11.77
CA VAL A 14 -9.02 -18.07 12.66
C VAL A 14 -10.24 -17.36 12.14
N THR A 15 -11.20 -17.09 13.03
CA THR A 15 -12.40 -16.31 12.71
C THR A 15 -12.08 -14.86 12.93
N PHE A 16 -12.19 -14.06 11.89
CA PHE A 16 -12.15 -12.61 12.00
C PHE A 16 -13.55 -12.03 12.12
N LEU A 17 -13.66 -11.01 12.96
CA LEU A 17 -14.84 -10.16 13.06
C LEU A 17 -14.50 -8.85 12.37
N TYR A 18 -15.21 -8.54 11.29
CA TYR A 18 -15.19 -7.20 10.71
C TYR A 18 -15.93 -6.25 11.65
N PRO A 19 -15.34 -5.11 12.04
CA PRO A 19 -16.12 -3.96 12.46
C PRO A 19 -16.64 -3.29 11.19
N ASP A 20 -17.83 -3.67 10.71
CA ASP A 20 -18.63 -2.74 9.95
C ASP A 20 -19.48 -1.90 10.94
N GLU A 21 -19.85 -0.69 10.56
CA GLU A 21 -20.74 0.16 11.36
C GLU A 21 -22.22 -0.32 11.32
N GLN A 22 -22.54 -1.45 10.68
CA GLN A 22 -23.92 -1.86 10.35
C GLN A 22 -24.30 -3.32 10.63
N SER A 23 -23.58 -4.00 11.52
CA SER A 23 -24.06 -5.21 12.21
C SER A 23 -24.22 -6.47 11.32
N LEU A 24 -23.22 -6.82 10.51
CA LEU A 24 -23.06 -8.22 10.09
C LEU A 24 -21.61 -8.69 10.20
N HIS A 25 -21.31 -9.45 11.27
CA HIS A 25 -20.03 -10.12 11.42
C HIS A 25 -19.84 -11.18 10.33
N LYS A 26 -19.16 -10.84 9.23
CA LYS A 26 -18.75 -11.86 8.26
C LYS A 26 -17.63 -12.69 8.88
N THR A 27 -17.93 -13.96 9.19
CA THR A 27 -16.91 -14.92 9.58
C THR A 27 -16.26 -15.48 8.33
N VAL A 28 -14.97 -15.22 8.13
CA VAL A 28 -14.18 -15.80 7.04
C VAL A 28 -13.27 -16.89 7.60
N ALA A 29 -13.24 -18.04 6.93
CA ALA A 29 -12.29 -19.11 7.25
C ALA A 29 -10.98 -18.85 6.52
N LEU A 30 -9.90 -18.75 7.28
CA LEU A 30 -8.55 -18.59 6.74
C LEU A 30 -7.74 -19.87 6.90
N PHE A 31 -6.92 -20.16 5.90
CA PHE A 31 -6.09 -21.36 5.82
C PHE A 31 -4.63 -20.95 5.77
N ARG A 32 -3.85 -21.46 6.73
CA ARG A 32 -2.40 -21.27 6.69
C ARG A 32 -1.82 -22.00 5.49
N ILE A 33 -0.87 -21.40 4.79
CA ILE A 33 -0.21 -22.01 3.65
C ILE A 33 1.13 -22.64 4.03
N ARG A 34 1.52 -23.69 3.31
CA ARG A 34 2.86 -24.29 3.38
C ARG A 34 3.40 -24.52 1.99
N ALA A 35 4.66 -24.15 1.77
CA ALA A 35 5.34 -24.34 0.49
C ALA A 35 5.57 -25.83 0.20
N LEU A 36 5.24 -26.26 -1.03
CA LEU A 36 5.42 -27.65 -1.50
C LEU A 36 6.74 -27.88 -2.23
N ARG A 37 7.43 -26.80 -2.61
CA ARG A 37 8.68 -26.80 -3.39
C ARG A 37 9.42 -25.49 -3.19
N ASP A 38 10.68 -25.45 -3.60
CA ASP A 38 11.47 -24.22 -3.67
C ASP A 38 11.00 -23.29 -4.80
N PHE A 39 10.98 -21.99 -4.55
CA PHE A 39 10.74 -20.92 -5.54
C PHE A 39 11.15 -19.56 -4.97
N GLY A 40 11.76 -18.69 -5.78
CA GLY A 40 12.32 -17.43 -5.29
C GLY A 40 13.24 -17.66 -4.09
N ASP A 41 12.89 -17.04 -2.96
CA ASP A 41 13.53 -17.17 -1.66
C ASP A 41 12.81 -18.13 -0.69
N VAL A 42 11.70 -18.75 -1.10
CA VAL A 42 10.91 -19.68 -0.29
C VAL A 42 11.39 -21.12 -0.48
N LYS A 43 11.51 -21.87 0.61
CA LYS A 43 11.94 -23.26 0.64
C LYS A 43 10.77 -24.22 0.86
N ALA A 44 10.89 -25.42 0.31
CA ALA A 44 9.91 -26.48 0.54
C ALA A 44 9.74 -26.73 2.04
N GLY A 45 8.49 -26.73 2.52
CA GLY A 45 8.15 -26.89 3.93
C GLY A 45 7.98 -25.57 4.70
N ASP A 46 8.38 -24.43 4.14
CA ASP A 46 8.19 -23.13 4.78
C ASP A 46 6.71 -22.86 5.03
N LEU A 47 6.40 -22.42 6.25
CA LEU A 47 5.06 -21.97 6.60
C LEU A 47 4.91 -20.51 6.16
N GLY A 48 3.90 -20.25 5.36
CA GLY A 48 3.46 -18.90 5.04
C GLY A 48 2.37 -18.41 5.99
N GLY A 49 1.84 -17.23 5.65
CA GLY A 49 0.65 -16.67 6.26
C GLY A 49 -0.59 -17.51 5.93
N PHE A 50 -1.74 -16.90 6.07
CA PHE A 50 -3.05 -17.47 5.80
C PHE A 50 -3.68 -16.81 4.56
N ILE A 51 -4.54 -17.54 3.89
CA ILE A 51 -5.37 -17.01 2.79
C ILE A 51 -6.78 -17.59 2.90
N GLU A 52 -7.77 -16.93 2.31
CA GLU A 52 -9.18 -17.36 2.36
C GLU A 52 -9.45 -18.56 1.44
N HIS A 53 -8.91 -18.53 0.22
CA HIS A 53 -9.08 -19.58 -0.78
C HIS A 53 -7.89 -19.64 -1.75
N GLU A 54 -7.79 -20.73 -2.52
CA GLU A 54 -6.64 -21.01 -3.40
C GLU A 54 -6.45 -19.93 -4.48
N GLY A 55 -7.53 -19.25 -4.89
CA GLY A 55 -7.47 -18.12 -5.82
C GLY A 55 -6.80 -16.84 -5.29
N ASN A 56 -6.57 -16.70 -3.97
CA ASN A 56 -5.97 -15.48 -3.40
C ASN A 56 -4.46 -15.41 -3.64
N LEU A 57 -3.78 -16.55 -3.81
CA LEU A 57 -2.33 -16.60 -4.01
C LEU A 57 -2.01 -17.46 -5.23
N SER A 58 -1.40 -16.86 -6.25
CA SER A 58 -1.10 -17.58 -7.49
C SER A 58 -0.08 -18.70 -7.29
N HIS A 59 -0.29 -19.82 -7.98
CA HIS A 59 0.71 -20.88 -8.13
C HIS A 59 1.77 -20.56 -9.19
N GLU A 60 1.57 -19.51 -9.98
CA GLU A 60 2.55 -18.99 -10.94
C GLU A 60 3.40 -17.86 -10.32
N GLY A 61 4.62 -17.70 -10.85
CA GLY A 61 5.59 -16.75 -10.34
C GLY A 61 6.01 -17.02 -8.89
N ASN A 62 6.75 -16.05 -8.31
CA ASN A 62 7.35 -16.17 -6.99
C ASN A 62 6.54 -15.49 -5.88
N CYS A 63 5.29 -15.12 -6.13
CA CYS A 63 4.46 -14.45 -5.12
C CYS A 63 4.34 -15.28 -3.83
N TRP A 64 4.38 -14.60 -2.68
CA TRP A 64 4.33 -15.27 -1.38
C TRP A 64 3.77 -14.36 -0.29
N VAL A 65 3.03 -14.98 0.63
CA VAL A 65 2.60 -14.37 1.89
C VAL A 65 3.39 -15.06 2.99
N SER A 66 4.36 -14.36 3.54
CA SER A 66 5.23 -14.87 4.60
C SER A 66 4.46 -14.92 5.92
N ALA A 67 4.76 -15.90 6.77
CA ALA A 67 4.37 -15.82 8.17
C ALA A 67 5.51 -15.13 8.91
N ASP A 68 5.31 -13.90 9.36
CA ASP A 68 6.21 -13.35 10.37
C ASP A 68 5.71 -13.73 11.76
N SER A 69 6.56 -14.48 12.45
CA SER A 69 6.24 -15.19 13.67
C SER A 69 6.78 -14.43 14.88
N ARG A 70 5.97 -13.58 15.51
CA ARG A 70 6.24 -13.17 16.90
C ARG A 70 5.01 -13.26 17.80
N ASP A 71 3.84 -12.76 17.42
CA ASP A 71 2.75 -12.62 18.41
C ASP A 71 1.37 -13.09 17.93
N GLY A 72 1.31 -13.97 16.93
CA GLY A 72 0.04 -14.55 16.49
C GLY A 72 -0.92 -13.52 15.89
N TYR A 73 -0.38 -12.42 15.35
CA TYR A 73 -1.13 -11.46 14.55
C TYR A 73 -0.97 -11.78 13.06
N TYR A 74 -1.97 -11.37 12.32
CA TYR A 74 -2.46 -12.08 11.15
C TYR A 74 -2.34 -11.18 9.93
N SER A 75 -1.51 -11.56 8.96
CA SER A 75 -1.36 -10.92 7.65
C SER A 75 -2.59 -11.15 6.75
N PHE A 76 -3.82 -10.87 7.19
CA PHE A 76 -5.05 -11.35 6.52
C PHE A 76 -6.02 -10.27 6.06
N GLU A 77 -6.51 -10.43 4.82
CA GLU A 77 -7.84 -11.01 4.48
C GLU A 77 -8.07 -10.97 2.96
N ALA A 78 -8.84 -11.83 2.28
CA ALA A 78 -9.49 -11.60 0.95
C ALA A 78 -8.79 -10.92 -0.27
N GLY A 79 -7.48 -10.64 -0.29
CA GLY A 79 -6.79 -10.01 -1.43
C GLY A 79 -6.24 -10.99 -2.47
N PHE A 80 -5.85 -10.51 -3.64
CA PHE A 80 -5.24 -11.30 -4.70
C PHE A 80 -3.75 -10.96 -4.85
N VAL A 81 -2.89 -11.96 -4.66
CA VAL A 81 -1.44 -11.83 -4.72
C VAL A 81 -0.89 -12.70 -5.85
N PHE A 82 -0.21 -12.11 -6.83
CA PHE A 82 0.29 -12.82 -8.01
C PHE A 82 1.59 -12.22 -8.55
N GLY A 83 2.16 -12.84 -9.61
CA GLY A 83 3.49 -12.47 -10.11
C GLY A 83 4.58 -12.85 -9.11
N ASN A 84 5.43 -11.89 -8.75
CA ASN A 84 6.51 -12.00 -7.76
C ASN A 84 6.25 -11.15 -6.50
N ALA A 85 5.00 -10.71 -6.28
CA ALA A 85 4.66 -9.85 -5.15
C ALA A 85 4.92 -10.53 -3.80
N LYS A 86 5.42 -9.77 -2.83
CA LYS A 86 5.76 -10.28 -1.50
C LYS A 86 4.98 -9.55 -0.42
N ILE A 87 4.29 -10.34 0.41
CA ILE A 87 3.61 -9.86 1.61
C ILE A 87 4.33 -10.44 2.83
N SER A 88 4.67 -9.61 3.81
CA SER A 88 5.38 -10.03 5.03
C SER A 88 5.03 -9.13 6.22
N GLY A 89 5.59 -9.39 7.41
CA GLY A 89 5.16 -8.71 8.64
C GLY A 89 3.68 -8.97 8.97
N ASP A 90 3.08 -8.01 9.67
CA ASP A 90 1.65 -7.97 10.02
C ASP A 90 0.78 -7.36 8.90
N ALA A 91 1.30 -7.25 7.68
CA ALA A 91 0.63 -6.58 6.57
C ALA A 91 -0.65 -7.30 6.14
N ARG A 92 -1.71 -6.55 5.86
CA ARG A 92 -3.04 -7.06 5.49
C ARG A 92 -3.38 -6.60 4.08
N VAL A 93 -3.84 -7.51 3.24
CA VAL A 93 -4.23 -7.20 1.86
C VAL A 93 -5.56 -7.87 1.58
N GLY A 94 -6.65 -7.10 1.55
CA GLY A 94 -8.02 -7.62 1.46
C GLY A 94 -9.07 -6.79 0.74
N ASN A 95 -10.34 -7.16 0.93
CA ASN A 95 -11.49 -6.54 0.26
C ASN A 95 -11.23 -6.29 -1.24
N GLU A 96 -10.94 -7.35 -1.98
CA GLU A 96 -10.68 -7.35 -3.44
C GLU A 96 -9.40 -6.62 -3.89
N ALA A 97 -8.56 -6.16 -2.96
CA ALA A 97 -7.27 -5.57 -3.30
C ALA A 97 -6.38 -6.55 -4.08
N ARG A 98 -5.57 -6.02 -5.00
CA ARG A 98 -4.69 -6.79 -5.88
C ARG A 98 -3.25 -6.31 -5.75
N VAL A 99 -2.34 -7.22 -5.40
CA VAL A 99 -0.90 -6.94 -5.28
C VAL A 99 -0.13 -7.86 -6.21
N PHE A 100 0.62 -7.29 -7.15
CA PHE A 100 1.25 -8.09 -8.21
C PHE A 100 2.55 -7.50 -8.76
N SER A 101 3.06 -8.09 -9.85
CA SER A 101 4.39 -7.81 -10.39
C SER A 101 5.47 -8.06 -9.34
N ASN A 102 6.30 -7.10 -8.98
CA ASN A 102 7.33 -7.22 -7.94
C ASN A 102 7.01 -6.34 -6.70
N ALA A 103 5.75 -5.96 -6.51
CA ALA A 103 5.31 -5.13 -5.40
C ALA A 103 5.58 -5.79 -4.04
N GLN A 104 5.83 -4.98 -3.02
CA GLN A 104 6.14 -5.43 -1.66
C GLN A 104 5.23 -4.73 -0.66
N VAL A 105 4.59 -5.51 0.21
CA VAL A 105 3.78 -5.00 1.31
C VAL A 105 4.27 -5.64 2.61
N TYR A 106 4.68 -4.83 3.58
CA TYR A 106 5.29 -5.33 4.80
C TYR A 106 5.03 -4.43 6.02
N ASP A 107 5.64 -4.75 7.16
CA ASP A 107 5.33 -4.18 8.48
C ASP A 107 3.84 -4.34 8.83
N CYS A 108 3.14 -3.27 9.22
CA CYS A 108 1.72 -3.26 9.58
C CYS A 108 0.85 -2.58 8.50
N ALA A 109 1.28 -2.60 7.24
CA ALA A 109 0.56 -1.95 6.15
C ALA A 109 -0.79 -2.64 5.85
N GLU A 110 -1.82 -1.85 5.52
CA GLU A 110 -3.15 -2.34 5.19
C GLU A 110 -3.57 -1.90 3.78
N ILE A 111 -3.89 -2.87 2.91
CA ILE A 111 -4.36 -2.63 1.53
C ILE A 111 -5.78 -3.20 1.41
N PHE A 112 -6.76 -2.38 1.03
CA PHE A 112 -8.16 -2.81 0.96
C PHE A 112 -8.99 -2.09 -0.12
N GLY A 113 -10.29 -2.38 -0.18
CA GLY A 113 -11.28 -1.64 -0.97
C GLY A 113 -11.03 -1.65 -2.48
N GLY A 114 -10.53 -2.74 -3.04
CA GLY A 114 -10.23 -2.85 -4.48
C GLY A 114 -8.98 -2.11 -4.93
N ALA A 115 -8.07 -1.74 -4.01
CA ALA A 115 -6.80 -1.10 -4.36
C ALA A 115 -5.91 -1.98 -5.25
N TYR A 116 -5.10 -1.38 -6.11
CA TYR A 116 -4.10 -2.06 -6.94
C TYR A 116 -2.71 -1.58 -6.58
N VAL A 117 -1.83 -2.53 -6.24
CA VAL A 117 -0.41 -2.26 -5.94
C VAL A 117 0.46 -3.13 -6.84
N TYR A 118 1.28 -2.53 -7.69
CA TYR A 118 2.03 -3.28 -8.69
C TYR A 118 3.38 -2.65 -9.08
N ASP A 119 4.00 -3.20 -10.13
CA ASP A 119 5.37 -2.92 -10.56
C ASP A 119 6.41 -3.19 -9.46
N GLN A 120 7.08 -2.17 -8.95
CA GLN A 120 8.08 -2.23 -7.87
C GLN A 120 7.62 -1.44 -6.64
N ALA A 121 6.32 -1.11 -6.55
CA ALA A 121 5.78 -0.31 -5.47
C ALA A 121 5.97 -0.97 -4.11
N LYS A 122 6.20 -0.15 -3.08
CA LYS A 122 6.40 -0.61 -1.70
C LYS A 122 5.44 0.08 -0.75
N ILE A 123 4.72 -0.72 0.04
CA ILE A 123 3.82 -0.20 1.08
C ILE A 123 4.22 -0.79 2.43
N TYR A 124 4.56 0.07 3.41
CA TYR A 124 5.15 -0.37 4.68
C TYR A 124 4.88 0.58 5.85
N GLY A 125 5.46 0.32 7.02
CA GLY A 125 5.06 0.98 8.27
C GLY A 125 3.61 0.64 8.66
N ASN A 126 2.83 1.65 9.01
CA ASN A 126 1.39 1.57 9.32
C ASN A 126 0.54 2.24 8.22
N ALA A 127 1.02 2.23 6.97
CA ALA A 127 0.34 2.86 5.85
C ALA A 127 -0.97 2.15 5.51
N LYS A 128 -1.95 2.90 5.02
CA LYS A 128 -3.25 2.37 4.56
C LYS A 128 -3.53 2.78 3.13
N VAL A 129 -3.87 1.82 2.27
CA VAL A 129 -4.23 2.06 0.87
C VAL A 129 -5.60 1.46 0.57
N ALA A 130 -6.57 2.25 0.09
CA ALA A 130 -7.95 1.80 -0.07
C ALA A 130 -8.63 2.32 -1.35
N GLY A 131 -8.89 1.43 -2.32
CA GLY A 131 -9.48 1.82 -3.62
C GLY A 131 -8.56 2.61 -4.56
N ALA A 132 -7.31 2.84 -4.15
CA ALA A 132 -6.32 3.63 -4.89
C ALA A 132 -5.39 2.77 -5.75
N LEU A 133 -4.65 3.43 -6.65
CA LEU A 133 -3.60 2.81 -7.47
C LEU A 133 -2.22 3.24 -6.98
N VAL A 134 -1.34 2.27 -6.69
CA VAL A 134 0.07 2.51 -6.36
C VAL A 134 0.97 1.66 -7.25
N TYR A 135 1.83 2.29 -8.06
CA TYR A 135 2.62 1.56 -9.07
C TYR A 135 3.95 2.25 -9.40
N GLY A 136 4.68 1.78 -10.42
CA GLY A 136 6.06 2.20 -10.66
C GLY A 136 6.99 1.75 -9.52
N GLN A 137 7.85 2.66 -9.05
CA GLN A 137 8.73 2.51 -7.88
C GLN A 137 8.22 3.34 -6.68
N ALA A 138 6.91 3.67 -6.66
CA ALA A 138 6.34 4.50 -5.61
C ALA A 138 6.41 3.84 -4.22
N GLU A 139 6.55 4.67 -3.19
CA GLU A 139 6.58 4.21 -1.79
C GLU A 139 5.51 4.92 -0.96
N VAL A 140 4.70 4.14 -0.23
CA VAL A 140 3.73 4.65 0.75
C VAL A 140 4.04 4.06 2.12
N TYR A 141 4.36 4.91 3.09
CA TYR A 141 4.83 4.42 4.40
C TYR A 141 4.49 5.35 5.58
N GLY A 142 4.95 4.99 6.78
CA GLY A 142 4.61 5.73 8.00
C GLY A 142 3.17 5.47 8.44
N GLN A 143 2.39 6.52 8.70
CA GLN A 143 0.96 6.48 8.99
C GLN A 143 0.13 7.05 7.82
N ALA A 144 0.70 7.10 6.61
CA ALA A 144 0.07 7.69 5.44
C ALA A 144 -1.20 6.94 5.05
N ARG A 145 -2.16 7.66 4.47
CA ARG A 145 -3.42 7.11 3.96
C ARG A 145 -3.62 7.53 2.51
N VAL A 146 -3.75 6.56 1.61
CA VAL A 146 -4.03 6.80 0.19
C VAL A 146 -5.35 6.11 -0.15
N TYR A 147 -6.39 6.84 -0.53
CA TYR A 147 -7.71 6.22 -0.71
C TYR A 147 -8.58 6.91 -1.76
N GLY A 148 -9.73 6.32 -2.12
CA GLY A 148 -10.52 6.79 -3.25
C GLY A 148 -9.83 6.48 -4.58
N ASN A 149 -10.06 7.27 -5.62
CA ASN A 149 -9.46 7.08 -6.96
C ASN A 149 -8.03 7.66 -7.09
N ALA A 150 -7.33 7.87 -5.97
CA ALA A 150 -6.01 8.47 -5.96
C ALA A 150 -4.98 7.58 -6.67
N LYS A 151 -3.95 8.21 -7.26
CA LYS A 151 -2.84 7.52 -7.91
C LYS A 151 -1.51 7.98 -7.36
N VAL A 152 -0.63 7.04 -7.02
CA VAL A 152 0.75 7.31 -6.59
C VAL A 152 1.69 6.45 -7.42
N TYR A 153 2.56 7.05 -8.23
CA TYR A 153 3.37 6.29 -9.18
C TYR A 153 4.74 6.89 -9.48
N ASP A 154 5.48 6.30 -10.42
CA ASP A 154 6.88 6.59 -10.71
C ASP A 154 7.79 6.45 -9.49
N LEU A 155 8.46 7.51 -9.02
CA LEU A 155 9.34 7.51 -7.84
C LEU A 155 8.70 8.25 -6.65
N ALA A 156 7.39 8.53 -6.70
CA ALA A 156 6.69 9.32 -5.70
C ALA A 156 6.72 8.67 -4.31
N ARG A 157 6.73 9.51 -3.27
CA ARG A 157 6.75 9.07 -1.87
C ARG A 157 5.66 9.75 -1.05
N VAL A 158 4.79 8.96 -0.44
CA VAL A 158 3.76 9.44 0.49
C VAL A 158 4.00 8.87 1.88
N TYR A 159 4.27 9.73 2.86
CA TYR A 159 4.68 9.28 4.20
C TYR A 159 4.25 10.20 5.34
N GLY A 160 4.72 9.95 6.55
CA GLY A 160 4.24 10.67 7.74
C GLY A 160 2.80 10.31 8.05
N ARG A 161 1.94 11.29 8.33
CA ARG A 161 0.48 11.21 8.50
C ARG A 161 -0.27 11.81 7.31
N ALA A 162 0.37 11.91 6.14
CA ALA A 162 -0.23 12.49 4.95
C ALA A 162 -1.49 11.72 4.52
N LYS A 163 -2.44 12.44 3.91
CA LYS A 163 -3.62 11.86 3.28
C LYS A 163 -3.69 12.29 1.82
N VAL A 164 -3.79 11.32 0.93
CA VAL A 164 -3.98 11.52 -0.50
C VAL A 164 -5.27 10.83 -0.92
N TYR A 165 -6.24 11.56 -1.45
CA TYR A 165 -7.54 10.97 -1.77
C TYR A 165 -8.29 11.61 -2.94
N ASP A 166 -9.53 11.19 -3.17
CA ASP A 166 -10.36 11.53 -4.33
C ASP A 166 -9.69 11.15 -5.65
N HIS A 167 -9.38 12.08 -6.55
CA HIS A 167 -8.72 11.86 -7.83
C HIS A 167 -7.31 12.46 -7.87
N ALA A 168 -6.69 12.69 -6.71
CA ALA A 168 -5.34 13.23 -6.63
C ALA A 168 -4.30 12.31 -7.28
N GLU A 169 -3.34 12.90 -8.01
CA GLU A 169 -2.25 12.19 -8.68
C GLU A 169 -0.88 12.68 -8.17
N ILE A 170 -0.05 11.76 -7.67
CA ILE A 170 1.30 12.02 -7.18
C ILE A 170 2.29 11.17 -7.99
N PHE A 171 3.22 11.80 -8.71
CA PHE A 171 4.15 11.08 -9.59
C PHE A 171 5.49 11.79 -9.78
N ASP A 172 6.32 11.33 -10.72
CA ASP A 172 7.74 11.67 -10.84
C ASP A 172 8.48 11.40 -9.51
N GLN A 173 9.19 12.36 -8.93
CA GLN A 173 9.89 12.26 -7.65
C GLN A 173 9.17 13.00 -6.51
N ALA A 174 7.89 13.35 -6.70
CA ALA A 174 7.12 14.14 -5.75
C ALA A 174 7.02 13.48 -4.36
N LYS A 175 6.97 14.32 -3.32
CA LYS A 175 6.86 13.89 -1.92
C LYS A 175 5.67 14.55 -1.24
N VAL A 176 4.86 13.76 -0.55
CA VAL A 176 3.77 14.23 0.31
C VAL A 176 3.95 13.66 1.70
N TYR A 177 4.13 14.51 2.71
CA TYR A 177 4.48 14.04 4.05
C TYR A 177 3.95 14.92 5.20
N ASP A 178 4.41 14.63 6.43
CA ASP A 178 3.89 15.20 7.67
C ASP A 178 2.38 15.03 7.81
N LYS A 179 1.58 16.09 7.88
CA LYS A 179 0.11 16.03 8.00
C LYS A 179 -0.57 16.61 6.74
N ALA A 180 0.14 16.67 5.61
CA ALA A 180 -0.39 17.22 4.37
C ALA A 180 -1.66 16.48 3.91
N LEU A 181 -2.61 17.25 3.39
CA LEU A 181 -3.81 16.78 2.74
C LEU A 181 -3.73 17.12 1.25
N VAL A 182 -3.92 16.12 0.39
CA VAL A 182 -3.97 16.29 -1.07
C VAL A 182 -5.20 15.55 -1.59
N TYR A 183 -6.16 16.27 -2.19
CA TYR A 183 -7.43 15.71 -2.62
C TYR A 183 -8.04 16.44 -3.82
N GLY A 184 -9.30 16.15 -4.15
CA GLY A 184 -9.94 16.67 -5.36
C GLY A 184 -9.29 16.08 -6.62
N HIS A 185 -8.85 16.95 -7.53
CA HIS A 185 -8.14 16.63 -8.77
C HIS A 185 -6.69 17.13 -8.76
N ALA A 186 -6.10 17.30 -7.56
CA ALA A 186 -4.78 17.89 -7.42
C ALA A 186 -3.70 16.99 -8.04
N THR A 187 -2.70 17.62 -8.65
CA THR A 187 -1.57 16.98 -9.33
C THR A 187 -0.27 17.44 -8.70
N ILE A 188 0.53 16.51 -8.16
CA ILE A 188 1.86 16.76 -7.61
C ILE A 188 2.88 15.97 -8.40
N ARG A 189 3.84 16.65 -9.02
CA ARG A 189 4.80 16.06 -9.97
C ARG A 189 6.17 16.73 -9.92
N GLY A 190 7.10 16.32 -10.77
CA GLY A 190 8.50 16.74 -10.71
C GLY A 190 9.16 16.32 -9.38
N ASP A 191 9.88 17.24 -8.76
CA ASP A 191 10.54 17.09 -7.46
C ASP A 191 9.75 17.79 -6.33
N ALA A 192 8.45 18.05 -6.54
CA ALA A 192 7.66 18.90 -5.65
C ALA A 192 7.45 18.25 -4.27
N GLU A 193 7.43 19.06 -3.21
CA GLU A 193 7.28 18.61 -1.83
C GLU A 193 6.10 19.29 -1.14
N ILE A 194 5.11 18.51 -0.70
CA ILE A 194 3.95 18.95 0.07
C ILE A 194 4.07 18.43 1.51
N TYR A 195 4.14 19.32 2.50
CA TYR A 195 4.47 18.92 3.87
C TYR A 195 3.90 19.86 4.95
N GLY A 196 4.28 19.63 6.21
CA GLY A 196 3.69 20.32 7.36
C GLY A 196 2.19 20.02 7.49
N ASN A 197 1.37 21.07 7.59
CA ASN A 197 -0.09 20.99 7.59
C ASN A 197 -0.70 21.47 6.27
N ALA A 198 0.00 21.32 5.14
CA ALA A 198 -0.50 21.73 3.83
C ALA A 198 -1.89 21.15 3.52
N ASP A 199 -2.73 21.97 2.90
CA ASP A 199 -4.08 21.61 2.48
C ASP A 199 -4.19 21.94 0.98
N VAL A 200 -4.22 20.91 0.13
CA VAL A 200 -4.14 21.01 -1.33
C VAL A 200 -5.34 20.33 -1.95
N ASP A 201 -6.12 21.07 -2.73
CA ASP A 201 -7.36 20.60 -3.31
C ASP A 201 -7.62 21.07 -4.75
N ASP A 202 -8.81 20.71 -5.25
CA ASP A 202 -9.31 21.06 -6.57
C ASP A 202 -8.32 20.71 -7.70
N TYR A 203 -7.98 21.66 -8.56
CA TYR A 203 -7.12 21.47 -9.73
C TYR A 203 -5.71 22.03 -9.51
N ALA A 204 -5.23 22.05 -8.27
CA ALA A 204 -3.87 22.49 -7.98
C ALA A 204 -2.85 21.61 -8.74
N ASP A 205 -1.89 22.23 -9.43
CA ASP A 205 -0.82 21.55 -10.17
C ASP A 205 0.52 22.06 -9.64
N PHE A 206 1.18 21.24 -8.83
CA PHE A 206 2.49 21.51 -8.25
C PHE A 206 3.56 20.68 -8.95
N ARG A 207 4.66 21.33 -9.34
CA ARG A 207 5.66 20.72 -10.24
C ARG A 207 7.08 21.19 -9.94
N ASP A 208 8.04 20.59 -10.64
CA ASP A 208 9.47 20.93 -10.52
C ASP A 208 9.92 20.90 -9.05
N ASN A 209 10.64 21.90 -8.56
CA ASN A 209 11.14 21.94 -7.19
C ASN A 209 10.20 22.71 -6.22
N GLU A 210 8.90 22.80 -6.53
CA GLU A 210 7.96 23.54 -5.69
C GLU A 210 7.81 22.92 -4.30
N LYS A 211 7.89 23.77 -3.27
CA LYS A 211 7.72 23.37 -1.87
C LYS A 211 6.50 24.06 -1.29
N VAL A 212 5.56 23.25 -0.80
CA VAL A 212 4.28 23.70 -0.29
C VAL A 212 4.14 23.27 1.15
N TYR A 213 3.95 24.24 2.03
CA TYR A 213 3.69 23.98 3.44
C TYR A 213 2.82 25.08 4.04
N MET A 214 2.10 24.74 5.10
CA MET A 214 1.38 25.71 5.92
C MET A 214 2.28 26.17 7.07
N CYS A 215 2.59 27.47 7.10
CA CYS A 215 3.27 28.09 8.24
C CYS A 215 2.23 28.48 9.30
N ASN A 216 2.43 28.06 10.56
CA ASN A 216 1.49 28.34 11.67
C ASN A 216 1.27 29.84 11.98
N CYS A 217 1.95 30.76 11.27
CA CYS A 217 1.81 32.20 11.46
C CYS A 217 0.68 32.85 10.64
N CYS A 218 0.24 32.23 9.53
CA CYS A 218 -0.86 32.74 8.70
C CYS A 218 -1.57 31.54 8.05
N ASN A 219 -2.90 31.44 8.13
CA ASN A 219 -3.70 30.41 7.44
C ASN A 219 -3.64 30.56 5.90
N CYS A 220 -2.45 30.54 5.30
CA CYS A 220 -2.19 30.68 3.88
C CYS A 220 -1.23 29.57 3.44
N VAL A 221 -1.56 28.90 2.34
CA VAL A 221 -0.67 27.94 1.67
C VAL A 221 0.56 28.72 1.21
N ASN A 222 1.70 28.54 1.88
CA ASN A 222 2.95 29.14 1.45
C ASN A 222 3.59 28.22 0.41
N THR A 223 3.66 28.69 -0.83
CA THR A 223 4.39 28.06 -1.93
C THR A 223 5.87 28.47 -1.98
N ARG A 224 6.45 28.93 -0.87
CA ARG A 224 7.78 29.53 -0.88
C ARG A 224 8.66 29.05 0.26
N ASP A 225 9.69 28.29 -0.12
CA ASP A 225 11.08 28.37 0.38
C ASP A 225 11.94 27.35 -0.40
N MET A 226 13.06 27.63 -1.10
CA MET A 226 13.95 28.79 -1.34
C MET A 226 14.79 28.45 -2.62
N ALA A 227 15.52 29.33 -3.33
CA ALA A 227 16.51 30.27 -2.81
C ALA A 227 17.00 31.31 -3.87
N PRO A 228 17.78 32.33 -3.46
CA PRO A 228 18.07 33.54 -4.22
C PRO A 228 19.11 33.24 -5.30
N HIS A 229 18.95 33.84 -6.48
CA HIS A 229 20.10 34.01 -7.35
C HIS A 229 21.06 35.01 -6.71
N ILE A 230 22.18 34.45 -6.24
CA ILE A 230 23.42 35.14 -5.89
C ILE A 230 24.15 35.45 -7.21
N ILE A 231 24.52 36.74 -7.34
CA ILE A 231 25.18 37.50 -8.43
C ILE A 231 24.28 37.87 -9.60
#